data_AF-A0A353Y0K1-F1
#
_entry.id   AF-A0A353Y0K1-F1
#
_cell.length_a   1.000
_cell.length_b   1.000
_cell.length_c   1.000
_cell.angle_alpha   90.00
_cell.angle_beta   90.00
_cell.angle_gamma   90.00
#
_symmetry.space_group_name_H-M   'P 1'
#
loop_
_entity.id
_entity.type
_entity.pdbx_description
1 polymer ?
#
loop_
_entity_poly.entity_id
_entity_poly.type
_entity_poly.pdbx_seq_one_letter_code
_entity_poly.pdbx_strand_id
1 'polypeptide(L)' 'YKEVAAKYKGDPAALDMLVAKVKAGGTGVWGEIPMPPNAHVSDADIKTIVTWVLAQ' A
#
# COMPACT_ATOMS: atom_id res chain seq x y z
N TYR A 1 9.57 1.68 3.44
CA TYR A 1 8.67 2.63 2.74
C TYR A 1 9.36 3.28 1.53
N LYS A 2 10.62 3.73 1.62
CA LYS A 2 11.37 4.29 0.47
C LYS A 2 11.41 3.37 -0.75
N GLU A 3 11.57 2.07 -0.53
CA GLU A 3 11.53 1.07 -1.60
C GLU A 3 10.15 0.97 -2.25
N VAL A 4 9.08 1.10 -1.46
CA VAL A 4 7.69 1.12 -1.95
C VAL A 4 7.48 2.36 -2.82
N ALA A 5 7.88 3.52 -2.32
CA ALA A 5 7.82 4.77 -3.09
C ALA A 5 8.60 4.66 -4.40
N ALA A 6 9.83 4.12 -4.37
CA ALA A 6 10.66 3.91 -5.55
C ALA A 6 10.04 2.92 -6.54
N LYS A 7 9.48 1.80 -6.06
CA LYS A 7 8.86 0.75 -6.90
C LYS A 7 7.63 1.25 -7.66
N TYR A 8 6.83 2.10 -7.03
CA TYR A 8 5.56 2.60 -7.57
C TYR A 8 5.65 4.05 -8.06
N LYS A 9 6.86 4.60 -8.16
CA LYS A 9 7.08 5.98 -8.59
C LYS A 9 6.56 6.19 -10.02
N GLY A 10 5.66 7.14 -10.20
CA GLY A 10 5.11 7.49 -11.51
C GLY A 10 3.97 6.58 -11.98
N ASP A 11 3.52 5.63 -11.17
CA ASP A 11 2.33 4.84 -11.44
C ASP A 11 1.08 5.57 -10.90
N PRO A 12 0.17 6.06 -11.76
CA PRO A 12 -1.04 6.74 -11.34
C PRO A 12 -2.04 5.82 -10.64
N ALA A 13 -1.94 4.50 -10.83
CA ALA A 13 -2.80 3.50 -10.20
C ALA A 13 -2.26 3.00 -8.85
N ALA A 14 -1.02 3.37 -8.49
CA ALA A 14 -0.36 2.88 -7.29
C ALA A 14 -1.14 3.16 -6.00
N LEU A 15 -1.72 4.35 -5.89
CA LEU A 15 -2.48 4.75 -4.70
C LEU A 15 -3.65 3.79 -4.46
N ASP A 16 -4.51 3.61 -5.46
CA ASP A 16 -5.71 2.78 -5.32
C ASP A 16 -5.37 1.29 -5.18
N MET A 17 -4.35 0.80 -5.92
CA MET A 17 -3.85 -0.56 -5.76
C MET A 17 -3.32 -0.83 -4.36
N LEU A 18 -2.51 0.07 -3.82
CA LEU A 18 -1.92 -0.09 -2.49
C LEU A 18 -2.98 0.04 -1.40
N VAL A 19 -3.95 0.94 -1.54
CA VAL A 19 -5.09 1.03 -0.62
C VAL A 19 -5.87 -0.28 -0.58
N ALA A 20 -6.22 -0.84 -1.75
CA ALA A 20 -6.90 -2.12 -1.83
C ALA A 20 -6.06 -3.26 -1.23
N LYS A 21 -4.74 -3.27 -1.47
CA LYS A 21 -3.82 -4.27 -0.92
C LYS A 21 -3.68 -4.16 0.60
N VAL A 22 -3.59 -2.96 1.16
CA VAL A 22 -3.49 -2.76 2.62
C VAL A 22 -4.78 -3.20 3.32
N LYS A 23 -5.93 -2.91 2.71
CA LYS A 23 -7.25 -3.31 3.22
C LYS A 23 -7.48 -4.82 3.15
N ALA A 24 -7.24 -5.42 1.99
CA ALA A 24 -7.48 -6.84 1.76
C ALA A 24 -6.34 -7.76 2.24
N GLY A 25 -5.18 -7.19 2.56
CA GLY A 25 -3.95 -7.95 2.72
C GLY A 25 -3.34 -8.33 1.36
N GLY A 26 -2.11 -8.84 1.39
CA GLY A 26 -1.43 -9.23 0.17
C GLY A 26 -0.19 -10.07 0.45
N THR A 27 0.09 -11.01 -0.44
CA THR A 27 1.30 -11.83 -0.39
C THR A 27 2.09 -11.73 -1.69
N GLY A 28 3.39 -12.01 -1.66
CA GLY A 28 4.23 -12.18 -2.85
C GLY A 28 4.78 -10.89 -3.50
N VAL A 29 4.32 -9.70 -3.11
CA VAL A 29 4.80 -8.43 -3.70
C VAL A 29 6.16 -8.01 -3.16
N TRP A 30 6.39 -8.26 -1.86
CA TRP A 30 7.60 -7.88 -1.12
C TRP A 30 8.32 -9.07 -0.49
N GLY A 31 7.87 -10.28 -0.78
CA GLY A 31 8.38 -11.52 -0.21
C GLY A 31 7.26 -12.52 0.07
N GLU A 32 7.64 -13.66 0.64
CA GLU A 32 6.73 -14.75 0.98
C GLU A 32 5.88 -14.47 2.22
N ILE A 33 6.25 -13.45 3.01
CA ILE A 33 5.50 -13.06 4.21
C ILE A 33 4.21 -12.35 3.77
N PRO A 34 3.03 -12.93 4.05
CA PRO A 34 1.77 -12.29 3.73
C PRO A 34 1.52 -11.12 4.69
N MET A 35 1.10 -9.98 4.15
CA MET A 35 0.55 -8.88 4.91
C MET A 35 -0.91 -9.21 5.29
N PRO A 36 -1.25 -9.27 6.59
CA PRO A 36 -2.63 -9.50 7.03
C PRO A 36 -3.59 -8.38 6.55
N PRO A 37 -4.88 -8.67 6.39
CA PRO A 37 -5.88 -7.65 6.05
C PRO A 37 -6.02 -6.61 7.18
N ASN A 38 -5.91 -5.32 6.84
CA ASN A 38 -6.14 -4.23 7.78
C ASN A 38 -7.59 -3.72 7.68
N ALA A 39 -8.56 -4.63 7.83
CA ALA A 39 -9.98 -4.31 7.68
C ALA A 39 -10.55 -3.38 8.76
N HIS A 40 -9.81 -3.19 9.86
CA HIS A 40 -10.18 -2.31 10.97
C HIS A 40 -9.79 -0.84 10.72
N VAL A 41 -8.97 -0.56 9.71
CA VAL A 41 -8.55 0.79 9.35
C VAL A 41 -9.49 1.34 8.28
N SER A 42 -9.92 2.59 8.43
CA SER A 42 -10.80 3.22 7.45
C SER A 42 -10.08 3.47 6.12
N ASP A 43 -10.82 3.46 5.00
CA ASP A 43 -10.25 3.70 3.67
C ASP A 43 -9.57 5.07 3.58
N ALA A 44 -10.08 6.06 4.33
CA ALA A 44 -9.51 7.40 4.41
C ALA A 44 -8.13 7.40 5.07
N ASP A 45 -7.97 6.67 6.18
CA ASP A 45 -6.69 6.56 6.90
C ASP A 45 -5.67 5.77 6.07
N ILE A 46 -6.10 4.66 5.44
CA ILE A 46 -5.23 3.89 4.55
C ILE A 46 -4.75 4.76 3.40
N LYS A 47 -5.65 5.51 2.75
CA LYS A 47 -5.28 6.42 1.65
C LYS A 47 -4.29 7.48 2.09
N THR A 48 -4.45 8.02 3.30
CA THR A 48 -3.52 8.99 3.88
C THR A 48 -2.13 8.37 4.09
N ILE A 49 -2.06 7.18 4.68
CA ILE A 49 -0.80 6.46 4.92
C ILE A 49 -0.12 6.11 3.60
N VAL A 50 -0.85 5.56 2.62
CA VAL A 50 -0.29 5.18 1.31
C VAL A 50 0.19 6.41 0.55
N THR A 51 -0.56 7.51 0.58
CA THR A 51 -0.12 8.79 -0.02
C THR A 51 1.17 9.27 0.62
N TRP A 52 1.27 9.21 1.95
CA TRP A 52 2.49 9.57 2.66
C TRP A 52 3.66 8.66 2.28
N VAL A 53 3.45 7.34 2.19
CA VAL A 53 4.46 6.35 1.78
C VAL A 53 4.95 6.62 0.37
N LEU A 54 4.06 6.93 -0.58
CA LEU A 54 4.41 7.23 -1.98
C LEU A 54 5.14 8.57 -2.14
N ALA A 55 5.00 9.48 -1.18
CA ALA A 55 5.66 10.79 -1.19
C ALA A 55 7.08 10.78 -0.58
N GLN A 56 7.55 9.64 -0.06
CA GLN A 56 8.88 9.49 0.54
C GLN A 56 9.97 9.21 -0.50
#